data_AF-A0A438MWH6-F1
#
_entry.id   AF-A0A438MWH6-F1
#
_cell.length_a   1.000
_cell.length_b   1.000
_cell.length_c   1.000
_cell.angle_alpha   90.00
_cell.angle_beta   90.00
_cell.angle_gamma   90.00
#
_symmetry.space_group_name_H-M   'P 1'
#
loop_
_entity.id
_entity.type
_entity.pdbx_description
1 polymer ?
#
loop_
_entity_poly.entity_id
_entity_poly.type
_entity_poly.pdbx_seq_one_letter_code
_entity_poly.pdbx_strand_id
1 'polypeptide(L)'
;MTAVRLSPSGSLLRSSRLFALPPAIHGPKQGDFGSDTATTAHPLRAALETPLVSLNRGDWGLKRHLPTKTTTKSGTPTFRIKNGIDTADHVTDFESAADHVLTLRKFQELNIRTVFPVKDDRFKPRLVSVFTPELDNTTDTPFQIDVQAKSSSQLPAHLQASLEQFEKDQTDSAEPQVQPVDLASSNLDPEAPRRWRFAGPYLAGISELEFNAFLEKITPQKLKEFKALVKSELTRIRTQEKRYELVAQGRADEQADATVEIGDEDVEQYLKTLRSDTAKFGPLIAQFFDLADGPRPVGVEDWPYGRQTFAAEQYRESGPPALHPSAGLTYHQAVNYTINDIKNGPLVGNRAFPARILNSYNITNDIIQPVVGVAGFVARLREKSFRKRSMAWAAEKGGKKTVVSPKYVTLKEDGRVQLTATVMDDWVLENDEPVPKSESESARRPDILPAAAVNRSSRMPQQDRRRRVVIDQSIVNHQA
;
A
#
# COMPACT_ATOMS: atom_id res chain seq x y z
N MET A 1 27.51 -11.44 31.13
CA MET A 1 26.19 -11.62 31.77
C MET A 1 25.95 -13.12 31.93
N THR A 2 25.86 -13.62 33.16
CA THR A 2 25.48 -15.01 33.42
C THR A 2 24.00 -15.17 33.08
N ALA A 3 23.67 -15.98 32.07
CA ALA A 3 22.28 -16.25 31.71
C ALA A 3 21.58 -16.87 32.93
N VAL A 4 20.61 -16.15 33.51
CA VAL A 4 19.78 -16.66 34.59
C VAL A 4 19.11 -17.94 34.07
N ARG A 5 19.47 -19.09 34.64
CA ARG A 5 18.86 -20.38 34.29
C ARG A 5 17.39 -20.32 34.70
N LEU A 6 16.50 -20.21 33.72
CA LEU A 6 15.06 -20.29 33.94
C LEU A 6 14.70 -21.65 34.56
N SER A 7 13.68 -21.68 35.42
CA SER A 7 13.16 -22.95 35.94
C SER A 7 12.58 -23.80 34.79
N PRO A 8 12.53 -25.14 34.92
CA PRO A 8 11.96 -26.01 33.90
C PRO A 8 10.53 -25.60 33.50
N SER A 9 9.68 -25.26 34.49
CA SER A 9 8.32 -24.77 34.26
C SER A 9 8.29 -23.42 33.54
N GLY A 10 9.19 -22.50 33.87
CA GLY A 10 9.31 -21.21 33.18
C GLY A 10 9.73 -21.36 31.71
N SER A 11 10.58 -22.33 31.41
CA SER A 11 10.97 -22.67 30.03
C SER A 11 9.77 -23.20 29.22
N LEU A 12 8.94 -24.07 29.81
CA LEU A 12 7.72 -24.60 29.16
C LEU A 12 6.66 -23.52 28.93
N LEU A 13 6.47 -22.60 29.88
CA LEU A 13 5.51 -21.50 29.71
C LEU A 13 5.94 -20.55 28.58
N ARG A 14 7.24 -20.26 28.47
CA ARG A 14 7.79 -19.39 27.42
C ARG A 14 7.56 -19.93 26.00
N SER A 15 7.59 -21.25 25.82
CA SER A 15 7.33 -21.91 24.53
C SER A 15 5.87 -22.34 24.33
N SER A 16 4.99 -22.04 25.28
CA SER A 16 3.58 -22.41 25.19
C SER A 16 2.82 -21.59 24.14
N ARG A 17 1.75 -22.17 23.59
CA ARG A 17 0.92 -21.52 22.55
C ARG A 17 0.22 -20.26 23.04
N LEU A 18 -0.13 -20.19 24.33
CA LEU A 18 -0.77 -19.01 24.90
C LEU A 18 0.19 -17.81 24.97
N PHE A 19 1.46 -18.07 25.31
CA PHE A 19 2.51 -17.03 25.34
C PHE A 19 2.99 -16.64 23.93
N ALA A 20 2.70 -17.45 22.91
CA ALA A 20 2.95 -17.12 21.51
C ALA A 20 1.89 -16.17 20.91
N LEU A 21 0.81 -15.87 21.63
CA LEU A 21 -0.20 -14.92 21.15
C LEU A 21 0.39 -13.50 21.10
N PRO A 22 0.34 -12.83 19.94
CA PRO A 22 0.86 -11.48 19.82
C PRO A 22 -0.01 -10.51 20.64
N PRO A 23 0.60 -9.45 21.22
CA PRO A 23 -0.17 -8.36 21.79
C PRO A 23 -1.05 -7.70 20.72
N ALA A 24 -2.17 -7.14 21.14
CA ALA A 24 -3.05 -6.40 20.23
C ALA A 24 -2.29 -5.20 19.64
N ILE A 25 -2.35 -5.05 18.32
CA ILE A 25 -1.78 -3.90 17.64
C ILE A 25 -2.74 -2.71 17.72
N HIS A 26 -2.18 -1.50 17.75
CA HIS A 26 -2.98 -0.28 17.74
C HIS A 26 -3.74 -0.16 16.42
N GLY A 27 -5.05 0.09 16.50
CA GLY A 27 -5.87 0.31 15.32
C GLY A 27 -5.58 1.63 14.63
N PRO A 28 -6.01 1.78 13.36
CA PRO A 28 -5.97 3.09 12.71
C PRO A 28 -6.76 4.07 13.58
N LYS A 29 -6.25 5.30 13.74
CA LYS A 29 -6.97 6.40 14.37
C LYS A 29 -8.21 6.69 13.51
N GLN A 30 -9.33 6.01 13.79
CA GLN A 30 -10.59 6.29 13.12
C GLN A 30 -10.99 7.70 13.51
N GLY A 31 -11.27 8.57 12.53
CA GLY A 31 -12.00 9.80 12.80
C GLY A 31 -13.38 9.45 13.36
N ASP A 32 -13.97 10.38 14.12
CA ASP A 32 -15.15 10.25 15.00
C ASP A 32 -16.47 9.73 14.36
N PHE A 33 -16.46 9.25 13.11
CA PHE A 33 -17.65 8.90 12.33
C PHE A 33 -17.82 7.40 12.04
N GLY A 34 -17.12 6.52 12.75
CA GLY A 34 -17.28 5.06 12.65
C GLY A 34 -18.29 4.50 13.66
N SER A 35 -19.07 3.49 13.28
CA SER A 35 -19.81 2.68 14.27
C SER A 35 -18.82 1.82 15.06
N ASP A 36 -19.01 1.70 16.38
CA ASP A 36 -18.23 0.81 17.26
C ASP A 36 -18.25 -0.66 16.81
N THR A 37 -19.28 -1.04 16.04
CA THR A 37 -19.44 -2.40 15.50
C THR A 37 -18.91 -2.56 14.08
N ALA A 38 -18.35 -1.51 13.47
CA ALA A 38 -17.82 -1.59 12.11
C ALA A 38 -16.50 -2.37 12.07
N THR A 39 -16.34 -3.21 11.06
CA THR A 39 -15.10 -3.96 10.84
C THR A 39 -13.93 -3.00 10.62
N THR A 40 -12.83 -3.24 11.32
CA THR A 40 -11.58 -2.47 11.17
C THR A 40 -10.95 -2.69 9.79
N ALA A 41 -10.04 -1.81 9.38
CA ALA A 41 -9.36 -1.92 8.08
C ALA A 41 -8.46 -3.17 7.95
N HIS A 42 -7.85 -3.58 9.06
CA HIS A 42 -7.00 -4.76 9.19
C HIS A 42 -7.22 -5.41 10.56
N PRO A 43 -6.88 -6.70 10.75
CA PRO A 43 -7.08 -7.40 12.02
C PRO A 43 -6.13 -6.86 13.10
N LEU A 44 -6.68 -6.50 14.26
CA LEU A 44 -5.90 -5.96 15.39
C LEU A 44 -5.44 -7.02 16.39
N ARG A 45 -6.03 -8.22 16.30
CA ARG A 45 -5.85 -9.30 17.26
C ARG A 45 -5.79 -10.63 16.52
N ALA A 46 -5.05 -11.59 17.09
CA ALA A 46 -4.96 -12.92 16.53
C ALA A 46 -6.33 -13.63 16.51
N ALA A 47 -6.61 -14.30 15.40
CA ALA A 47 -7.74 -15.21 15.29
C ALA A 47 -7.34 -16.59 15.80
N LEU A 48 -8.22 -17.21 16.59
CA LEU A 48 -8.05 -18.52 17.19
C LEU A 48 -9.05 -19.50 16.59
N GLU A 49 -8.56 -20.69 16.27
CA GLU A 49 -9.35 -21.82 15.79
C GLU A 49 -9.09 -23.05 16.65
N THR A 50 -10.04 -23.99 16.66
CA THR A 50 -9.91 -25.27 17.36
C THR A 50 -10.33 -26.43 16.48
N PRO A 51 -9.82 -27.64 16.73
CA PRO A 51 -10.37 -28.85 16.15
C PRO A 51 -11.84 -29.04 16.52
N LEU A 52 -12.61 -29.64 15.61
CA LEU A 52 -14.05 -29.85 15.77
C LEU A 52 -14.43 -30.59 17.07
N VAL A 53 -13.60 -31.54 17.51
CA VAL A 53 -13.83 -32.30 18.75
C VAL A 53 -13.78 -31.41 19.99
N SER A 54 -12.82 -30.49 20.06
CA SER A 54 -12.69 -29.53 21.17
C SER A 54 -13.75 -28.45 21.09
N LEU A 55 -14.06 -27.99 19.87
CA LEU A 55 -15.13 -27.02 19.61
C LEU A 55 -16.48 -27.49 20.16
N ASN A 56 -16.84 -28.76 19.94
CA ASN A 56 -18.08 -29.34 20.44
C ASN A 56 -18.17 -29.36 21.98
N ARG A 57 -17.02 -29.38 22.65
CA ARG A 57 -16.90 -29.30 24.12
C ARG A 57 -16.78 -27.86 24.63
N GLY A 58 -16.69 -26.87 23.73
CA GLY A 58 -16.39 -25.49 24.07
C GLY A 58 -14.96 -25.29 24.57
N ASP A 59 -14.05 -26.23 24.35
CA ASP A 59 -12.65 -26.13 24.74
C ASP A 59 -11.82 -25.41 23.67
N TRP A 60 -11.21 -24.30 24.08
CA TRP A 60 -10.36 -23.46 23.24
C TRP A 60 -8.93 -23.32 23.75
N GLY A 61 -8.51 -24.14 24.72
CA GLY A 61 -7.20 -24.01 25.34
C GLY A 61 -7.02 -22.68 26.11
N LEU A 62 -8.13 -22.09 26.55
CA LEU A 62 -8.17 -20.90 27.40
C LEU A 62 -8.43 -21.29 28.86
N LYS A 63 -8.46 -20.27 29.75
CA LYS A 63 -8.76 -20.47 31.17
C LYS A 63 -10.11 -21.16 31.41
N ARG A 64 -11.12 -20.89 30.56
CA ARG A 64 -12.47 -21.45 30.67
C ARG A 64 -13.01 -21.84 29.31
N HIS A 65 -13.96 -22.78 29.32
CA HIS A 65 -14.71 -23.16 28.12
C HIS A 65 -15.62 -22.02 27.65
N LEU A 66 -15.73 -21.84 26.34
CA LEU A 66 -16.61 -20.84 25.74
C LEU A 66 -18.03 -21.41 25.55
N PRO A 67 -19.08 -20.56 25.53
CA PRO A 67 -20.45 -21.00 25.31
C PRO A 67 -20.64 -21.68 23.95
N THR A 68 -21.10 -22.94 23.94
CA THR A 68 -21.28 -23.70 22.70
C THR A 68 -22.36 -23.10 21.79
N LYS A 69 -23.42 -22.50 22.36
CA LYS A 69 -24.54 -21.91 21.60
C LYS A 69 -24.09 -20.85 20.58
N THR A 70 -23.10 -20.04 20.91
CA THR A 70 -22.58 -18.97 20.05
C THR A 70 -21.39 -19.41 19.21
N THR A 71 -20.61 -20.38 19.70
CA THR A 71 -19.34 -20.80 19.07
C THR A 71 -19.50 -21.95 18.07
N THR A 72 -20.43 -22.88 18.27
CA THR A 72 -20.56 -24.08 17.41
C THR A 72 -21.50 -23.91 16.22
N LYS A 73 -22.42 -22.94 16.27
CA LYS A 73 -23.41 -22.72 15.19
C LYS A 73 -22.85 -21.97 13.98
N SER A 74 -21.67 -21.37 14.11
CA SER A 74 -21.03 -20.63 13.01
C SER A 74 -20.39 -21.60 12.01
N GLY A 75 -20.56 -21.36 10.70
CA GLY A 75 -19.86 -22.11 9.66
C GLY A 75 -18.33 -21.90 9.66
N THR A 76 -17.86 -20.80 10.27
CA THR A 76 -16.44 -20.56 10.55
C THR A 76 -16.26 -20.30 12.03
N PRO A 77 -15.91 -21.33 12.83
CA PRO A 77 -15.69 -21.20 14.26
C PRO A 77 -14.31 -20.61 14.53
N THR A 78 -14.18 -19.29 14.33
CA THR A 78 -12.97 -18.53 14.67
C THR A 78 -13.33 -17.35 15.56
N PHE A 79 -12.51 -17.09 16.58
CA PHE A 79 -12.74 -15.99 17.52
C PHE A 79 -11.46 -15.23 17.85
N ARG A 80 -11.61 -14.04 18.41
CA ARG A 80 -10.53 -13.20 18.94
C ARG A 80 -10.87 -12.76 20.36
N ILE A 81 -9.86 -12.66 21.22
CA ILE A 81 -10.03 -12.20 22.61
C ILE A 81 -10.07 -10.67 22.60
N LYS A 82 -11.11 -10.03 23.15
CA LYS A 82 -11.28 -8.57 23.05
C LYS A 82 -10.50 -7.84 24.15
N ASN A 83 -10.95 -7.94 25.39
CA ASN A 83 -10.37 -7.22 26.53
C ASN A 83 -9.46 -8.09 27.41
N GLY A 84 -9.66 -9.41 27.45
CA GLY A 84 -8.82 -10.30 28.23
C GLY A 84 -9.34 -11.73 28.28
N ILE A 85 -8.45 -12.64 28.68
CA ILE A 85 -8.77 -14.08 28.86
C ILE A 85 -9.66 -14.28 30.10
N ASP A 86 -9.56 -13.39 31.09
CA ASP A 86 -10.37 -13.40 32.31
C ASP A 86 -10.65 -11.95 32.73
N THR A 87 -11.89 -11.50 32.56
CA THR A 87 -12.31 -10.15 32.97
C THR A 87 -12.70 -10.11 34.46
N ALA A 88 -12.98 -8.91 34.98
CA ALA A 88 -13.47 -8.74 36.35
C ALA A 88 -14.77 -9.53 36.62
N ASP A 89 -15.57 -9.77 35.58
CA ASP A 89 -16.81 -10.55 35.65
C ASP A 89 -16.56 -12.07 35.59
N HIS A 90 -15.30 -12.51 35.62
CA HIS A 90 -14.90 -13.91 35.51
C HIS A 90 -15.31 -14.60 34.21
N VAL A 91 -15.45 -13.82 33.13
CA VAL A 91 -15.80 -14.30 31.79
C VAL A 91 -14.65 -14.00 30.83
N THR A 92 -14.47 -14.87 29.84
CA THR A 92 -13.58 -14.59 28.71
C THR A 92 -14.31 -13.62 27.77
N ASP A 93 -13.78 -12.43 27.55
CA ASP A 93 -14.36 -11.49 26.60
C ASP A 93 -13.87 -11.78 25.18
N PHE A 94 -14.78 -12.21 24.31
CA PHE A 94 -14.46 -12.68 22.96
C PHE A 94 -15.43 -12.15 21.90
N GLU A 95 -14.94 -12.10 20.66
CA GLU A 95 -15.70 -11.72 19.49
C GLU A 95 -15.42 -12.70 18.34
N SER A 96 -16.33 -12.80 17.38
CA SER A 96 -16.06 -13.54 16.15
C SER A 96 -14.89 -12.90 15.37
N ALA A 97 -13.99 -13.73 14.86
CA ALA A 97 -12.91 -13.32 13.95
C ALA A 97 -13.18 -13.76 12.50
N ALA A 98 -14.40 -14.25 12.21
CA ALA A 98 -14.79 -14.74 10.90
C ALA A 98 -14.76 -13.64 9.84
N ASP A 99 -15.00 -12.38 10.24
CA ASP A 99 -14.94 -11.20 9.39
C ASP A 99 -13.60 -11.08 8.64
N HIS A 100 -12.48 -11.06 9.36
CA HIS A 100 -11.14 -10.94 8.77
C HIS A 100 -10.65 -12.26 8.19
N VAL A 101 -10.92 -13.40 8.84
CA VAL A 101 -10.45 -14.72 8.37
C VAL A 101 -11.06 -15.07 7.02
N LEU A 102 -12.38 -14.89 6.85
CA LEU A 102 -13.03 -15.15 5.57
C LEU A 102 -12.63 -14.12 4.51
N THR A 103 -12.42 -12.87 4.89
CA THR A 103 -11.96 -11.83 3.95
C THR A 103 -10.56 -12.15 3.42
N LEU A 104 -9.64 -12.62 4.27
CA LEU A 104 -8.32 -13.09 3.84
C LEU A 104 -8.42 -14.29 2.89
N ARG A 105 -9.25 -15.30 3.20
CA ARG A 105 -9.45 -16.46 2.32
C ARG A 105 -10.01 -16.05 0.96
N LYS A 106 -11.06 -15.22 0.93
CA LYS A 106 -11.65 -14.67 -0.30
C LYS A 106 -10.64 -13.87 -1.10
N PHE A 107 -9.75 -13.14 -0.44
CA PHE A 107 -8.69 -12.39 -1.10
C PHE A 107 -7.65 -13.29 -1.74
N GLN A 108 -7.20 -14.32 -1.04
CA GLN A 108 -6.23 -15.30 -1.55
C GLN A 108 -6.80 -16.02 -2.78
N GLU A 109 -8.10 -16.30 -2.83
CA GLU A 109 -8.77 -16.85 -4.02
C GLU A 109 -8.74 -15.92 -5.25
N LEU A 110 -8.57 -14.60 -5.07
CA LEU A 110 -8.39 -13.68 -6.20
C LEU A 110 -7.06 -13.88 -6.92
N ASN A 111 -6.06 -14.46 -6.23
CA ASN A 111 -4.69 -14.68 -6.72
C ASN A 111 -4.05 -13.43 -7.37
N ILE A 112 -4.25 -12.28 -6.74
CA ILE A 112 -3.65 -11.01 -7.17
C ILE A 112 -2.39 -10.71 -6.34
N ARG A 113 -1.46 -9.95 -6.92
CA ARG A 113 -0.26 -9.48 -6.23
C ARG A 113 -0.48 -8.12 -5.56
N THR A 114 0.29 -7.89 -4.51
CA THR A 114 0.51 -6.57 -3.94
C THR A 114 1.66 -5.86 -4.65
N VAL A 115 1.50 -4.57 -4.91
CA VAL A 115 2.49 -3.74 -5.60
C VAL A 115 2.67 -2.44 -4.86
N PHE A 116 3.82 -1.79 -5.07
CA PHE A 116 4.02 -0.44 -4.58
C PHE A 116 3.05 0.54 -5.23
N PRO A 117 2.58 1.55 -4.48
CA PRO A 117 1.63 2.54 -4.97
C PRO A 117 2.35 3.44 -6.01
N VAL A 118 1.85 3.45 -7.24
CA VAL A 118 2.42 4.19 -8.38
C VAL A 118 1.67 5.51 -8.53
N LYS A 119 2.40 6.62 -8.72
CA LYS A 119 1.80 7.91 -9.10
C LYS A 119 1.01 7.72 -10.39
N ASP A 120 -0.15 8.38 -10.53
CA ASP A 120 -1.02 8.22 -11.72
C ASP A 120 -0.27 8.71 -12.98
N ASP A 121 0.54 7.84 -13.57
CA ASP A 121 1.21 8.10 -14.83
C ASP A 121 0.20 7.91 -15.96
N ARG A 122 0.16 8.89 -16.87
CA ARG A 122 -0.64 8.80 -18.10
C ARG A 122 -0.14 7.68 -19.03
N PHE A 123 1.07 7.18 -18.78
CA PHE A 123 1.69 6.04 -19.45
C PHE A 123 1.60 4.79 -18.56
N LYS A 124 1.55 3.60 -19.17
CA LYS A 124 1.28 2.32 -18.49
C LYS A 124 2.04 2.23 -17.15
N PRO A 125 1.36 2.16 -15.99
CA PRO A 125 2.04 2.21 -14.69
C PRO A 125 2.97 1.01 -14.56
N ARG A 126 4.25 1.26 -14.25
CA ARG A 126 5.21 0.20 -13.96
C ARG A 126 4.89 -0.37 -12.58
N LEU A 127 4.19 -1.50 -12.58
CA LEU A 127 3.81 -2.20 -11.36
C LEU A 127 5.02 -2.96 -10.80
N VAL A 128 5.63 -2.41 -9.74
CA VAL A 128 6.76 -3.05 -9.05
C VAL A 128 6.22 -3.89 -7.89
N SER A 129 6.73 -5.12 -7.78
CA SER A 129 6.38 -6.02 -6.68
C SER A 129 6.85 -5.44 -5.35
N VAL A 130 6.16 -5.76 -4.27
CA VAL A 130 6.59 -5.35 -2.92
C VAL A 130 7.87 -6.07 -2.51
N PHE A 131 8.03 -7.34 -2.89
CA PHE A 131 9.11 -8.22 -2.43
C PHE A 131 10.35 -8.15 -3.34
N THR A 132 10.79 -6.95 -3.69
CA THR A 132 12.06 -6.76 -4.40
C THR A 132 13.17 -6.46 -3.41
N PRO A 133 14.38 -7.04 -3.57
CA PRO A 133 15.48 -6.83 -2.63
C PRO A 133 15.94 -5.37 -2.54
N GLU A 134 15.62 -4.55 -3.55
CA GLU A 134 15.94 -3.12 -3.59
C GLU A 134 14.99 -2.26 -2.74
N LEU A 135 13.73 -2.69 -2.58
CA LEU A 135 12.66 -1.89 -1.97
C LEU A 135 12.14 -2.46 -0.64
N ASP A 136 12.19 -3.78 -0.47
CA ASP A 136 11.83 -4.47 0.77
C ASP A 136 13.00 -4.50 1.75
N ASN A 137 13.43 -3.30 2.16
CA ASN A 137 14.43 -3.14 3.20
C ASN A 137 13.86 -2.35 4.38
N THR A 138 14.43 -2.61 5.55
CA THR A 138 14.14 -1.87 6.79
C THR A 138 15.38 -1.17 7.35
N THR A 139 16.56 -1.57 6.89
CA THR A 139 17.84 -1.00 7.31
C THR A 139 18.13 0.28 6.54
N ASP A 140 18.57 1.32 7.26
CA ASP A 140 19.07 2.54 6.64
C ASP A 140 20.51 2.35 6.17
N THR A 141 20.84 2.89 5.00
CA THR A 141 22.25 3.13 4.64
C THR A 141 22.67 4.49 5.18
N PRO A 142 23.80 4.56 5.90
CA PRO A 142 24.24 5.82 6.46
C PRO A 142 24.46 6.82 5.32
N PHE A 143 23.86 7.99 5.46
CA PHE A 143 24.15 9.10 4.55
C PHE A 143 25.60 9.52 4.71
N GLN A 144 26.21 9.76 3.57
CA GLN A 144 27.58 10.17 3.46
C GLN A 144 27.57 11.50 2.73
N ILE A 145 28.12 12.54 3.34
CA ILE A 145 28.35 13.79 2.61
C ILE A 145 29.42 13.48 1.57
N ASP A 146 29.05 13.57 0.30
CA ASP A 146 30.02 13.49 -0.79
C ASP A 146 30.96 14.68 -0.67
N VAL A 147 32.22 14.38 -0.39
CA VAL A 147 33.32 15.33 -0.59
C VAL A 147 33.36 15.55 -2.10
N GLN A 148 32.85 16.70 -2.56
CA GLN A 148 32.60 17.07 -3.96
C GLN A 148 33.31 16.19 -5.01
N ALA A 149 32.54 15.72 -5.99
CA ALA A 149 32.93 15.08 -7.25
C ALA A 149 33.93 15.87 -8.15
N LYS A 150 34.68 16.82 -7.59
CA LYS A 150 35.94 17.30 -8.17
C LYS A 150 37.04 16.22 -8.14
N SER A 151 36.95 15.22 -7.26
CA SER A 151 37.96 14.15 -7.12
C SER A 151 37.60 12.83 -7.80
N SER A 152 36.32 12.53 -8.07
CA SER A 152 35.93 11.30 -8.79
C SER A 152 36.07 11.43 -10.31
N SER A 153 36.07 12.67 -10.82
CA SER A 153 36.29 12.99 -12.24
C SER A 153 37.76 13.25 -12.59
N GLN A 154 38.60 13.55 -11.60
CA GLN A 154 40.03 13.76 -11.78
C GLN A 154 40.79 12.66 -11.06
N LEU A 155 41.04 11.57 -11.79
CA LEU A 155 42.09 10.62 -11.45
C LEU A 155 43.37 11.42 -11.08
N PRO A 156 44.10 11.04 -10.02
CA PRO A 156 45.38 11.64 -9.69
C PRO A 156 46.28 11.72 -10.93
N ALA A 157 47.00 12.82 -11.12
CA ALA A 157 47.76 13.07 -12.37
C ALA A 157 48.72 11.93 -12.77
N HIS A 158 49.28 11.23 -11.78
CA HIS A 158 50.15 10.06 -12.03
C HIS A 158 49.37 8.81 -12.49
N LEU A 159 48.12 8.63 -12.03
CA LEU A 159 47.24 7.56 -12.50
C LEU A 159 46.64 7.88 -13.87
N GLN A 160 46.32 9.15 -14.15
CA GLN A 160 45.95 9.60 -15.51
C GLN A 160 47.08 9.31 -16.50
N ALA A 161 48.32 9.68 -16.17
CA ALA A 161 49.48 9.40 -17.00
C ALA A 161 49.72 7.89 -17.20
N SER A 162 49.45 7.07 -16.17
CA SER A 162 49.59 5.61 -16.27
C SER A 162 48.48 4.97 -17.12
N LEU A 163 47.24 5.47 -17.04
CA LEU A 163 46.14 5.04 -17.90
C LEU A 163 46.38 5.43 -19.36
N GLU A 164 46.84 6.66 -19.63
CA GLU A 164 47.19 7.08 -20.99
C GLU A 164 48.36 6.27 -21.57
N GLN A 165 49.33 5.86 -20.75
CA GLN A 165 50.39 4.95 -21.17
C GLN A 165 49.83 3.56 -21.49
N PHE A 166 48.95 3.03 -20.64
CA PHE A 166 48.31 1.74 -20.86
C PHE A 166 47.43 1.73 -22.11
N GLU A 167 46.64 2.79 -22.35
CA GLU A 167 45.84 2.93 -23.57
C GLU A 167 46.73 2.98 -24.82
N LYS A 168 47.86 3.70 -24.78
CA LYS A 168 48.84 3.73 -25.87
C LYS A 168 49.42 2.34 -26.16
N ASP A 169 49.86 1.64 -25.11
CA ASP A 169 50.41 0.29 -25.21
C ASP A 169 49.36 -0.72 -25.74
N GLN A 170 48.09 -0.52 -25.40
CA GLN A 170 46.97 -1.34 -25.87
C GLN A 170 46.62 -1.04 -27.34
N THR A 171 46.67 0.23 -27.76
CA THR A 171 46.46 0.62 -29.16
C THR A 171 47.58 0.17 -30.08
N ASP A 172 48.82 0.12 -29.58
CA ASP A 172 49.98 -0.40 -30.32
C ASP A 172 49.96 -1.93 -30.47
N SER A 173 49.04 -2.62 -29.79
CA SER A 173 48.92 -4.09 -29.76
C SER A 173 47.64 -4.67 -30.39
N ALA A 174 46.81 -3.88 -31.08
CA ALA A 174 45.43 -4.29 -31.38
C ALA A 174 45.23 -5.24 -32.59
N GLU A 175 44.94 -6.52 -32.31
CA GLU A 175 43.91 -7.29 -33.05
C GLU A 175 42.50 -6.90 -32.55
N PRO A 176 41.46 -6.93 -33.41
CA PRO A 176 40.14 -6.39 -33.06
C PRO A 176 39.33 -7.36 -32.20
N GLN A 177 38.99 -6.96 -30.96
CA GLN A 177 37.96 -7.63 -30.16
C GLN A 177 36.74 -6.75 -29.90
N VAL A 178 35.62 -7.47 -29.84
CA VAL A 178 34.22 -7.07 -29.90
C VAL A 178 33.82 -6.20 -28.69
N GLN A 179 33.10 -5.11 -28.97
CA GLN A 179 32.48 -4.26 -27.95
C GLN A 179 31.47 -5.06 -27.11
N PRO A 180 31.48 -4.96 -25.77
CA PRO A 180 30.38 -5.45 -24.97
C PRO A 180 29.13 -4.64 -25.30
N VAL A 181 28.05 -5.35 -25.62
CA VAL A 181 26.73 -4.76 -25.80
C VAL A 181 26.27 -4.25 -24.44
N ASP A 182 26.15 -2.92 -24.31
CA ASP A 182 25.50 -2.29 -23.17
C ASP A 182 24.05 -2.78 -23.08
N LEU A 183 23.78 -3.72 -22.17
CA LEU A 183 22.43 -3.88 -21.65
C LEU A 183 22.12 -2.56 -20.96
N ALA A 184 21.18 -1.81 -21.55
CA ALA A 184 20.58 -0.62 -20.99
C ALA A 184 20.13 -0.88 -19.54
N SER A 185 21.04 -0.59 -18.62
CA SER A 185 20.77 -0.41 -17.21
C SER A 185 19.86 0.79 -17.14
N SER A 186 18.71 0.61 -16.50
CA SER A 186 17.80 1.69 -16.19
C SER A 186 18.56 2.88 -15.61
N ASN A 187 18.33 4.07 -16.14
CA ASN A 187 18.66 5.36 -15.54
C ASN A 187 17.86 5.59 -14.24
N LEU A 188 18.02 4.67 -13.29
CA LEU A 188 17.69 4.80 -11.89
C LEU A 188 19.02 4.65 -11.19
N ASP A 189 19.53 5.72 -10.60
CA ASP A 189 20.80 5.71 -9.87
C ASP A 189 20.89 4.45 -8.99
N PRO A 190 21.92 3.60 -9.13
CA PRO A 190 22.06 2.37 -8.35
C PRO A 190 22.46 2.61 -6.87
N GLU A 191 22.29 3.83 -6.34
CA GLU A 191 23.16 4.33 -5.26
C GLU A 191 22.58 4.35 -3.84
N ALA A 192 21.29 4.10 -3.60
CA ALA A 192 20.77 3.99 -2.23
C ALA A 192 19.67 2.94 -2.08
N PRO A 193 19.83 1.93 -1.19
CA PRO A 193 18.76 0.99 -0.89
C PRO A 193 17.58 1.73 -0.29
N ARG A 194 16.41 1.50 -0.87
CA ARG A 194 15.16 2.10 -0.42
C ARG A 194 14.56 1.23 0.66
N ARG A 195 13.83 1.86 1.57
CA ARG A 195 13.17 1.23 2.70
C ARG A 195 11.75 1.73 2.85
N TRP A 196 10.93 0.92 3.50
CA TRP A 196 9.53 1.23 3.78
C TRP A 196 9.27 1.53 5.26
N ARG A 197 10.19 1.15 6.16
CA ARG A 197 10.06 1.33 7.61
C ARG A 197 11.08 2.31 8.16
N PHE A 198 10.59 3.22 8.99
CA PHE A 198 11.35 4.26 9.68
C PHE A 198 11.01 4.22 11.17
N ALA A 199 11.99 4.47 12.03
CA ALA A 199 11.81 4.58 13.47
C ALA A 199 11.31 5.98 13.89
N GLY A 200 11.69 7.01 13.14
CA GLY A 200 11.25 8.38 13.36
C GLY A 200 9.82 8.64 12.85
N PRO A 201 9.14 9.70 13.36
CA PRO A 201 7.84 10.11 12.87
C PRO A 201 7.94 10.73 11.48
N TYR A 202 6.84 10.65 10.72
CA TYR A 202 6.69 11.39 9.47
C TYR A 202 6.20 12.81 9.77
N LEU A 203 7.09 13.80 9.68
CA LEU A 203 6.85 15.17 10.15
C LEU A 203 5.69 15.88 9.44
N ALA A 204 5.43 15.59 8.17
CA ALA A 204 4.35 16.22 7.41
C ALA A 204 2.95 15.66 7.77
N GLY A 205 2.88 14.47 8.38
CA GLY A 205 1.61 13.81 8.71
C GLY A 205 1.21 13.87 10.19
N ILE A 206 2.07 14.41 11.06
CA ILE A 206 1.77 14.53 12.51
C ILE A 206 1.07 15.85 12.83
N SER A 207 0.29 15.85 13.92
CA SER A 207 -0.34 17.07 14.44
C SER A 207 0.66 17.96 15.20
N GLU A 208 0.32 19.24 15.39
CA GLU A 208 1.17 20.18 16.14
C GLU A 208 1.45 19.72 17.58
N LEU A 209 0.45 19.15 18.25
CA LEU A 209 0.62 18.61 19.61
C LEU A 209 1.62 17.44 19.64
N GLU A 210 1.54 16.54 18.66
CA GLU A 210 2.47 15.42 18.55
C GLU A 210 3.88 15.88 18.16
N PHE A 211 3.97 16.93 17.35
CA PHE A 211 5.24 17.55 16.99
C PHE A 211 5.91 18.20 18.21
N ASN A 212 5.17 18.95 19.02
CA ASN A 212 5.69 19.52 20.26
C ASN A 212 6.15 18.43 21.24
N ALA A 213 5.35 17.36 21.40
CA ALA A 213 5.74 16.19 22.19
C ALA A 213 6.98 15.46 21.63
N PHE A 214 7.23 15.54 20.31
CA PHE A 214 8.46 15.03 19.71
C PHE A 214 9.66 15.93 20.02
N LEU A 215 9.50 17.25 19.95
CA LEU A 215 10.56 18.20 20.30
C LEU A 215 10.99 18.07 21.78
N GLU A 216 10.05 17.79 22.69
CA GLU A 216 10.35 17.52 24.10
C GLU A 216 11.25 16.29 24.31
N LYS A 217 11.26 15.33 23.37
CA LYS A 217 12.16 14.16 23.42
C LYS A 217 13.60 14.51 23.06
N ILE A 218 13.88 15.70 22.51
CA ILE A 218 15.22 16.16 22.15
C ILE A 218 15.94 16.60 23.43
N THR A 219 16.43 15.62 24.17
CA THR A 219 17.17 15.84 25.42
C THR A 219 18.62 16.28 25.16
N PRO A 220 19.29 16.88 26.17
CA PRO A 220 20.73 17.16 26.10
C PRO A 220 21.59 15.92 25.80
N GLN A 221 21.13 14.72 26.16
CA GLN A 221 21.80 13.46 25.83
C GLN A 221 21.76 13.18 24.32
N LYS A 222 20.58 13.34 23.69
CA LYS A 222 20.41 13.23 22.23
C LYS A 222 21.28 14.24 21.48
N LEU A 223 21.43 15.45 22.01
CA LEU A 223 22.33 16.45 21.45
C LEU A 223 23.81 16.02 21.50
N LYS A 224 24.25 15.38 22.59
CA LYS A 224 25.61 14.82 22.68
C LYS A 224 25.83 13.68 21.69
N GLU A 225 24.87 12.77 21.57
CA GLU A 225 24.89 11.68 20.57
C GLU A 225 24.98 12.25 19.15
N PHE A 226 24.21 13.29 18.85
CA PHE A 226 24.26 13.96 17.55
C PHE A 226 25.62 14.62 17.29
N LYS A 227 26.19 15.33 18.27
CA LYS A 227 27.56 15.88 18.14
C LYS A 227 28.59 14.78 17.88
N ALA A 228 28.45 13.61 18.50
CA ALA A 228 29.33 12.46 18.24
C ALA A 228 29.17 11.92 16.80
N LEU A 229 27.94 11.88 16.26
CA LEU A 229 27.70 11.53 14.86
C LEU A 229 28.37 12.53 13.91
N VAL A 230 28.20 13.83 14.15
CA VAL A 230 28.86 14.89 13.35
C VAL A 230 30.38 14.79 13.44
N LYS A 231 30.93 14.49 14.63
CA LYS A 231 32.36 14.23 14.81
C LYS A 231 32.82 13.04 13.96
N SER A 232 32.08 11.94 13.97
CA SER A 232 32.40 10.75 13.15
C SER A 232 32.40 11.06 11.65
N GLU A 233 31.44 11.87 11.20
CA GLU A 233 31.34 12.26 9.80
C GLU A 233 32.49 13.19 9.40
N LEU A 234 32.83 14.15 10.25
CA LEU A 234 33.96 15.04 10.02
C LEU A 234 35.30 14.28 10.02
N THR A 235 35.47 13.29 10.90
CA THR A 235 36.66 12.42 10.89
C THR A 235 36.76 11.63 9.60
N ARG A 236 35.62 11.15 9.07
CA ARG A 236 35.55 10.43 7.79
C ARG A 236 35.98 11.32 6.63
N ILE A 237 35.41 12.52 6.56
CA ILE A 237 35.74 13.54 5.54
C ILE A 237 37.22 13.87 5.57
N ARG A 238 37.78 14.29 6.72
CA ARG A 238 39.20 14.65 6.84
C ARG A 238 40.13 13.47 6.55
N THR A 239 39.76 12.26 6.97
CA THR A 239 40.54 11.05 6.67
C THR A 239 40.53 10.76 5.16
N GLN A 240 39.40 10.96 4.48
CA GLN A 240 39.29 10.78 3.03
C GLN A 240 40.10 11.84 2.26
N GLU A 241 40.04 13.11 2.66
CA GLU A 241 40.84 14.19 2.10
C GLU A 241 42.34 13.89 2.25
N LYS A 242 42.79 13.52 3.45
CA LYS A 242 44.19 13.15 3.69
C LYS A 242 44.63 11.94 2.87
N ARG A 243 43.78 10.92 2.74
CA ARG A 243 44.05 9.76 1.86
C ARG A 243 44.22 10.19 0.41
N TYR A 244 43.36 11.08 -0.08
CA TYR A 244 43.46 11.60 -1.43
C TYR A 244 44.76 12.39 -1.65
N GLU A 245 45.14 13.24 -0.70
CA GLU A 245 46.41 13.97 -0.74
C GLU A 245 47.63 13.05 -0.78
N LEU A 246 47.63 11.97 0.03
CA LEU A 246 48.70 10.97 0.03
C LEU A 246 48.78 10.22 -1.30
N VAL A 247 47.63 9.85 -1.88
CA VAL A 247 47.57 9.27 -3.23
C VAL A 247 48.15 10.25 -4.24
N ALA A 248 47.71 11.51 -4.24
CA ALA A 248 48.17 12.53 -5.18
C ALA A 248 49.69 12.76 -5.11
N GLN A 249 50.29 12.61 -3.93
CA GLN A 249 51.73 12.72 -3.69
C GLN A 249 52.52 11.41 -3.98
N GLY A 250 51.85 10.34 -4.41
CA GLY A 250 52.48 9.05 -4.71
C GLY A 250 52.85 8.22 -3.47
N ARG A 251 52.34 8.58 -2.29
CA ARG A 251 52.59 7.87 -1.01
C ARG A 251 51.39 6.99 -0.63
N ALA A 252 51.03 6.07 -1.53
CA ALA A 252 49.87 5.20 -1.33
C ALA A 252 50.05 4.23 -0.14
N ASP A 253 51.28 3.87 0.21
CA ASP A 253 51.58 2.92 1.29
C ASP A 253 51.24 3.48 2.69
N GLU A 254 51.17 4.81 2.86
CA GLU A 254 50.86 5.49 4.13
C GLU A 254 49.35 5.68 4.37
N GLN A 255 48.48 5.19 3.48
CA GLN A 255 47.02 5.39 3.55
C GLN A 255 46.36 4.73 4.77
N ALA A 256 46.94 3.62 5.25
CA ALA A 256 46.37 2.84 6.36
C ALA A 256 46.38 3.60 7.69
N ASP A 257 47.39 4.46 7.92
CA ASP A 257 47.58 5.24 9.15
C ASP A 257 47.02 6.67 9.07
N ALA A 258 46.25 7.00 8.03
CA ALA A 258 45.76 8.36 7.76
C ALA A 258 44.63 8.85 8.71
N THR A 259 44.35 8.18 9.83
CA THR A 259 43.27 8.58 10.75
C THR A 259 43.56 9.93 11.40
N VAL A 260 42.60 10.85 11.33
CA VAL A 260 42.71 12.19 11.93
C VAL A 260 41.82 12.26 13.17
N GLU A 261 42.43 12.50 14.34
CA GLU A 261 41.69 12.84 15.56
C GLU A 261 41.24 14.29 15.51
N ILE A 262 39.98 14.54 15.86
CA ILE A 262 39.35 15.85 15.75
C ILE A 262 38.95 16.34 17.14
N GLY A 263 39.30 17.61 17.44
CA GLY A 263 38.94 18.29 18.67
C GLY A 263 37.48 18.76 18.67
N ASP A 264 36.94 19.10 19.85
CA ASP A 264 35.54 19.51 19.94
C ASP A 264 35.29 20.92 19.35
N GLU A 265 36.31 21.78 19.32
CA GLU A 265 36.24 23.12 18.69
C GLU A 265 36.00 23.04 17.18
N ASP A 266 36.66 22.10 16.50
CA ASP A 266 36.48 21.82 15.07
C ASP A 266 35.04 21.41 14.77
N VAL A 267 34.46 20.58 15.64
CA VAL A 267 33.06 20.12 15.50
C VAL A 267 32.11 21.30 15.63
N GLU A 268 32.36 22.25 16.54
CA GLU A 268 31.50 23.43 16.69
C GLU A 268 31.60 24.40 15.51
N GLN A 269 32.79 24.57 14.93
CA GLN A 269 32.97 25.34 13.70
C GLN A 269 32.25 24.66 12.53
N TYR A 270 32.39 23.34 12.40
CA TYR A 270 31.71 22.58 11.36
C TYR A 270 30.18 22.62 11.49
N LEU A 271 29.65 22.63 12.72
CA LEU A 271 28.23 22.85 12.95
C LEU A 271 27.76 24.23 12.47
N LYS A 272 28.60 25.29 12.59
CA LYS A 272 28.27 26.61 12.03
C LYS A 272 28.21 26.57 10.50
N THR A 273 29.13 25.86 9.85
CA THR A 273 29.10 25.69 8.38
C THR A 273 27.92 24.86 7.91
N LEU A 274 27.55 23.81 8.66
CA LEU A 274 26.36 23.00 8.36
C LEU A 274 25.07 23.81 8.51
N ARG A 275 24.99 24.76 9.46
CA ARG A 275 23.81 25.64 9.58
C ARG A 275 23.62 26.55 8.37
N SER A 276 24.70 26.96 7.69
CA SER A 276 24.59 27.70 6.43
C SER A 276 24.27 26.80 5.23
N ASP A 277 24.70 25.53 5.25
CA ASP A 277 24.46 24.56 4.18
C ASP A 277 23.36 23.57 4.56
N THR A 278 22.11 24.01 4.36
CA THR A 278 20.92 23.21 4.71
C THR A 278 20.86 21.88 3.97
N ALA A 279 21.46 21.79 2.77
CA ALA A 279 21.43 20.59 1.93
C ALA A 279 22.22 19.43 2.54
N LYS A 280 23.28 19.71 3.31
CA LYS A 280 24.05 18.70 4.03
C LYS A 280 23.54 18.47 5.46
N PHE A 281 23.03 19.53 6.09
CA PHE A 281 22.58 19.44 7.47
C PHE A 281 21.25 18.70 7.62
N GLY A 282 20.29 18.96 6.72
CA GLY A 282 18.98 18.31 6.72
C GLY A 282 19.05 16.77 6.70
N PRO A 283 19.81 16.16 5.79
CA PRO A 283 20.00 14.73 5.75
C PRO A 283 20.64 14.20 7.03
N LEU A 284 21.71 14.82 7.56
CA LEU A 284 22.32 14.36 8.82
C LEU A 284 21.32 14.30 9.99
N ILE A 285 20.46 15.31 10.12
CA ILE A 285 19.37 15.31 11.11
C ILE A 285 18.41 14.15 10.85
N ALA A 286 17.96 13.99 9.61
CA ALA A 286 17.08 12.90 9.23
C ALA A 286 17.72 11.52 9.50
N GLN A 287 19.04 11.40 9.47
CA GLN A 287 19.75 10.14 9.74
C GLN A 287 19.67 9.80 11.21
N PHE A 288 19.97 10.82 12.02
CA PHE A 288 20.08 10.68 13.45
C PHE A 288 18.73 10.33 14.08
N PHE A 289 17.66 10.99 13.61
CA PHE A 289 16.30 10.74 14.09
C PHE A 289 15.56 9.67 13.29
N ASP A 290 16.21 9.07 12.30
CA ASP A 290 15.63 8.09 11.38
C ASP A 290 14.29 8.55 10.76
N LEU A 291 14.27 9.80 10.29
CA LEU A 291 13.08 10.45 9.76
C LEU A 291 12.83 10.04 8.32
N ALA A 292 11.56 9.87 7.98
CA ALA A 292 11.12 9.69 6.61
C ALA A 292 11.19 11.03 5.85
N ASP A 293 11.61 11.02 4.58
CA ASP A 293 11.74 12.26 3.80
C ASP A 293 10.37 12.95 3.64
N GLY A 294 10.35 14.28 3.57
CA GLY A 294 9.13 15.03 3.33
C GLY A 294 8.68 15.05 1.85
N PRO A 295 7.46 15.51 1.59
CA PRO A 295 7.00 15.81 0.23
C PRO A 295 7.89 16.90 -0.37
N ARG A 296 8.24 16.77 -1.66
CA ARG A 296 8.98 17.81 -2.38
C ARG A 296 8.00 18.86 -2.89
N PRO A 297 8.18 20.15 -2.58
CA PRO A 297 7.40 21.20 -3.20
C PRO A 297 7.72 21.27 -4.70
N VAL A 298 6.69 21.56 -5.49
CA VAL A 298 6.83 21.68 -6.95
C VAL A 298 7.64 22.93 -7.27
N GLY A 299 8.65 22.81 -8.13
CA GLY A 299 9.48 23.94 -8.59
C GLY A 299 10.69 24.28 -7.72
N VAL A 300 11.03 23.44 -6.73
CA VAL A 300 12.27 23.55 -5.95
C VAL A 300 13.15 22.35 -6.27
N GLU A 301 14.19 22.56 -7.08
CA GLU A 301 15.14 21.50 -7.45
C GLU A 301 16.05 21.12 -6.27
N ASP A 302 16.53 22.12 -5.53
CA ASP A 302 17.41 21.95 -4.37
C ASP A 302 16.64 21.72 -3.07
N TRP A 303 15.78 20.69 -3.02
CA TRP A 303 15.10 20.33 -1.77
C TRP A 303 16.11 19.73 -0.77
N PRO A 304 16.47 20.45 0.31
CA PRO A 304 17.65 20.13 1.11
C PRO A 304 17.48 18.89 2.02
N TYR A 305 16.31 18.26 2.04
CA TYR A 305 15.98 17.17 2.98
C TYR A 305 15.92 15.77 2.34
N GLY A 306 16.19 15.61 1.04
CA GLY A 306 15.84 14.37 0.33
C GLY A 306 17.00 13.40 0.17
N ARG A 307 16.99 12.28 0.91
CA ARG A 307 17.87 11.12 0.65
C ARG A 307 17.30 10.07 -0.28
N GLN A 308 16.07 10.28 -0.76
CA GLN A 308 15.37 9.33 -1.62
C GLN A 308 15.29 7.93 -1.00
N THR A 309 15.08 7.85 0.32
CA THR A 309 15.07 6.58 1.06
C THR A 309 13.78 5.79 0.89
N PHE A 310 12.72 6.37 0.33
CA PHE A 310 11.43 5.69 0.23
C PHE A 310 11.36 4.61 -0.83
N ALA A 311 10.72 3.50 -0.48
CA ALA A 311 10.38 2.44 -1.41
C ALA A 311 9.44 2.88 -2.56
N ALA A 312 8.56 3.87 -2.34
CA ALA A 312 7.65 4.39 -3.36
C ALA A 312 7.44 5.91 -3.25
N GLU A 313 7.28 6.57 -4.40
CA GLU A 313 7.06 8.02 -4.45
C GLU A 313 5.76 8.46 -3.79
N GLN A 314 4.68 7.67 -3.89
CA GLN A 314 3.42 8.02 -3.22
C GLN A 314 3.54 8.03 -1.69
N TYR A 315 4.40 7.17 -1.12
CA TYR A 315 4.69 7.19 0.33
C TYR A 315 5.52 8.40 0.75
N ARG A 316 6.19 9.07 -0.18
CA ARG A 316 6.84 10.35 0.10
C ARG A 316 5.83 11.48 0.34
N GLU A 317 4.71 11.45 -0.38
CA GLU A 317 3.68 12.49 -0.29
C GLU A 317 2.74 12.22 0.88
N SER A 318 2.28 10.98 0.97
CA SER A 318 1.29 10.53 1.95
C SER A 318 1.95 10.24 3.31
N GLY A 319 3.04 9.48 3.28
CA GLY A 319 3.79 9.05 4.45
C GLY A 319 4.18 7.57 4.29
N PRO A 320 5.20 7.10 5.03
CA PRO A 320 5.55 5.68 5.05
C PRO A 320 4.37 4.84 5.57
N PRO A 321 4.17 3.63 5.04
CA PRO A 321 3.10 2.76 5.50
C PRO A 321 3.33 2.25 6.91
N ALA A 322 2.28 2.24 7.74
CA ALA A 322 2.34 1.73 9.10
C ALA A 322 2.66 0.22 9.16
N LEU A 323 2.26 -0.52 8.12
CA LEU A 323 2.48 -1.95 7.96
C LEU A 323 3.40 -2.20 6.76
N HIS A 324 3.96 -3.41 6.66
CA HIS A 324 4.67 -3.83 5.44
C HIS A 324 3.76 -3.63 4.22
N PRO A 325 4.25 -3.19 3.03
CA PRO A 325 3.39 -2.84 1.90
C PRO A 325 2.52 -3.98 1.34
N SER A 326 2.81 -5.24 1.68
CA SER A 326 1.91 -6.38 1.39
C SER A 326 0.80 -6.59 2.42
N ALA A 327 0.91 -5.99 3.60
CA ALA A 327 0.11 -6.19 4.80
C ALA A 327 -0.09 -7.67 5.21
N GLY A 328 0.76 -8.59 4.71
CA GLY A 328 0.60 -10.03 4.92
C GLY A 328 -0.62 -10.65 4.24
N LEU A 329 -1.22 -9.98 3.24
CA LEU A 329 -2.41 -10.48 2.53
C LEU A 329 -2.06 -11.56 1.50
N THR A 330 -0.99 -11.32 0.75
CA THR A 330 -0.48 -12.18 -0.32
C THR A 330 1.03 -12.09 -0.37
N TYR A 331 1.66 -13.18 -0.79
CA TYR A 331 3.10 -13.31 -0.96
C TYR A 331 3.47 -13.58 -2.43
N HIS A 332 2.52 -13.39 -3.36
CA HIS A 332 2.79 -13.50 -4.78
C HIS A 332 3.67 -12.35 -5.26
N GLN A 333 4.87 -12.66 -5.75
CA GLN A 333 5.78 -11.67 -6.33
C GLN A 333 5.27 -11.18 -7.70
N ALA A 334 4.82 -12.12 -8.54
CA ALA A 334 4.31 -11.85 -9.88
C ALA A 334 3.06 -12.71 -10.18
N VAL A 335 2.24 -12.22 -11.10
CA VAL A 335 1.03 -12.90 -11.61
C VAL A 335 1.21 -13.09 -13.11
N ASN A 336 2.33 -13.71 -13.49
CA ASN A 336 2.68 -14.01 -14.89
C ASN A 336 2.35 -15.47 -15.18
N TYR A 337 1.10 -15.85 -14.94
CA TYR A 337 0.58 -17.18 -15.25
C TYR A 337 -0.82 -17.03 -15.83
N THR A 338 -1.27 -18.02 -16.56
CA THR A 338 -2.63 -18.11 -17.10
C THR A 338 -3.34 -19.29 -16.47
N ILE A 339 -4.62 -19.09 -16.14
CA ILE A 339 -5.45 -20.18 -15.61
C ILE A 339 -5.91 -21.02 -16.79
N ASN A 340 -5.67 -22.32 -16.72
CA ASN A 340 -6.16 -23.27 -17.71
C ASN A 340 -7.55 -23.76 -17.30
N ASP A 341 -8.57 -23.41 -18.07
CA ASP A 341 -9.91 -23.94 -17.91
C ASP A 341 -10.04 -25.27 -18.67
N ILE A 342 -10.79 -26.21 -18.10
CA ILE A 342 -10.95 -27.57 -18.64
C ILE A 342 -11.62 -27.54 -20.02
N LYS A 343 -12.57 -26.62 -20.22
CA LYS A 343 -13.34 -26.51 -21.48
C LYS A 343 -12.64 -25.63 -22.51
N ASN A 344 -12.23 -24.43 -22.10
CA ASN A 344 -11.77 -23.38 -23.00
C ASN A 344 -10.24 -23.33 -23.15
N GLY A 345 -9.50 -24.10 -22.35
CA GLY A 345 -8.04 -24.05 -22.33
C GLY A 345 -7.51 -22.81 -21.58
N PRO A 346 -6.31 -22.29 -21.94
CA PRO A 346 -5.70 -21.16 -21.25
C PRO A 346 -6.53 -19.89 -21.44
N LEU A 347 -7.04 -19.35 -20.34
CA LEU A 347 -7.81 -18.12 -20.34
C LEU A 347 -6.92 -16.89 -20.53
N VAL A 348 -7.43 -15.90 -21.26
CA VAL A 348 -6.79 -14.60 -21.45
C VAL A 348 -7.19 -13.65 -20.32
N GLY A 349 -6.20 -13.16 -19.58
CA GLY A 349 -6.41 -12.19 -18.51
C GLY A 349 -6.76 -12.82 -17.15
N ASN A 350 -7.12 -11.96 -16.19
CA ASN A 350 -7.45 -12.37 -14.83
C ASN A 350 -8.88 -12.90 -14.75
N ARG A 351 -9.12 -13.84 -13.83
CA ARG A 351 -10.42 -14.45 -13.57
C ARG A 351 -11.49 -13.40 -13.26
N ALA A 352 -12.69 -13.64 -13.77
CA ALA A 352 -13.88 -12.84 -13.50
C ALA A 352 -14.46 -13.16 -12.10
N PHE A 353 -14.85 -12.13 -11.35
CA PHE A 353 -15.44 -12.28 -10.02
C PHE A 353 -16.72 -11.46 -9.86
N PRO A 354 -17.72 -11.97 -9.12
CA PRO A 354 -18.88 -11.19 -8.73
C PRO A 354 -18.51 -10.08 -7.75
N ALA A 355 -19.04 -8.89 -7.98
CA ALA A 355 -18.90 -7.74 -7.10
C ALA A 355 -20.25 -7.08 -6.84
N ARG A 356 -20.41 -6.52 -5.64
CA ARG A 356 -21.61 -5.75 -5.27
C ARG A 356 -21.37 -4.27 -5.51
N ILE A 357 -22.34 -3.56 -6.05
CA ILE A 357 -22.27 -2.10 -6.16
C ILE A 357 -22.77 -1.52 -4.84
N LEU A 358 -21.91 -0.75 -4.16
CA LEU A 358 -22.19 -0.23 -2.81
C LEU A 358 -22.65 1.22 -2.86
N ASN A 359 -21.85 2.06 -3.51
CA ASN A 359 -22.11 3.48 -3.64
C ASN A 359 -21.58 3.98 -4.98
N SER A 360 -21.85 5.23 -5.32
CA SER A 360 -21.24 5.91 -6.46
C SER A 360 -21.03 7.38 -6.12
N TYR A 361 -19.99 7.96 -6.71
CA TYR A 361 -19.75 9.39 -6.61
C TYR A 361 -19.99 10.06 -7.95
N ASN A 362 -20.55 11.26 -7.93
CA ASN A 362 -20.75 12.04 -9.14
C ASN A 362 -19.39 12.62 -9.57
N ILE A 363 -18.95 12.30 -10.78
CA ILE A 363 -17.84 13.01 -11.44
C ILE A 363 -18.40 14.28 -12.11
N THR A 364 -19.55 14.15 -12.75
CA THR A 364 -20.30 15.21 -13.43
C THR A 364 -21.79 14.96 -13.22
N ASN A 365 -22.66 15.90 -13.58
CA ASN A 365 -24.12 15.81 -13.34
C ASN A 365 -24.77 14.49 -13.82
N ASP A 366 -24.32 13.92 -14.95
CA ASP A 366 -24.84 12.65 -15.49
C ASP A 366 -23.83 11.49 -15.45
N ILE A 367 -22.59 11.73 -14.99
CA ILE A 367 -21.51 10.74 -14.97
C ILE A 367 -21.14 10.44 -13.53
N ILE A 368 -21.24 9.18 -13.17
CA ILE A 368 -20.91 8.67 -11.85
C ILE A 368 -19.80 7.64 -11.93
N GLN A 369 -19.15 7.42 -10.80
CA GLN A 369 -18.14 6.39 -10.65
C GLN A 369 -18.51 5.47 -9.50
N PRO A 370 -18.69 4.17 -9.77
CA PRO A 370 -19.09 3.22 -8.75
C PRO A 370 -17.96 2.82 -7.81
N VAL A 371 -18.37 2.57 -6.57
CA VAL A 371 -17.62 1.91 -5.52
C VAL A 371 -18.21 0.52 -5.35
N VAL A 372 -17.37 -0.50 -5.47
CA VAL A 372 -17.79 -1.90 -5.48
C VAL A 372 -17.17 -2.68 -4.32
N GLY A 373 -17.92 -3.62 -3.77
CA GLY A 373 -17.44 -4.61 -2.81
C GLY A 373 -16.96 -5.86 -3.55
N VAL A 374 -15.67 -6.16 -3.44
CA VAL A 374 -15.01 -7.33 -4.05
C VAL A 374 -14.32 -8.12 -2.95
N ALA A 375 -14.69 -9.39 -2.76
CA ALA A 375 -14.05 -10.29 -1.78
C ALA A 375 -13.96 -9.74 -0.33
N GLY A 376 -14.87 -8.84 0.08
CA GLY A 376 -14.85 -8.20 1.40
C GLY A 376 -14.13 -6.84 1.44
N PHE A 377 -13.42 -6.47 0.37
CA PHE A 377 -12.78 -5.16 0.22
C PHE A 377 -13.67 -4.18 -0.55
N VAL A 378 -13.52 -2.90 -0.24
CA VAL A 378 -14.18 -1.81 -0.95
C VAL A 378 -13.20 -1.23 -1.98
N ALA A 379 -13.54 -1.38 -3.26
CA ALA A 379 -12.72 -0.98 -4.38
C ALA A 379 -13.36 0.16 -5.19
N ARG A 380 -12.53 1.06 -5.70
CA ARG A 380 -12.96 2.15 -6.59
C ARG A 380 -12.62 1.79 -8.03
N LEU A 381 -13.61 1.79 -8.91
CA LEU A 381 -13.43 1.45 -10.32
C LEU A 381 -12.91 2.67 -11.07
N ARG A 382 -11.59 2.83 -11.16
CA ARG A 382 -10.95 4.01 -11.77
C ARG A 382 -11.15 4.15 -13.28
N GLU A 383 -11.17 3.04 -13.98
CA GLU A 383 -11.10 3.01 -15.45
C GLU A 383 -12.45 3.24 -16.15
N LYS A 384 -13.57 3.14 -15.41
CA LYS A 384 -14.90 3.21 -16.01
C LYS A 384 -15.85 4.09 -15.22
N SER A 385 -16.47 5.03 -15.93
CA SER A 385 -17.60 5.80 -15.45
C SER A 385 -18.91 5.28 -16.04
N PHE A 386 -20.00 5.51 -15.33
CA PHE A 386 -21.33 5.06 -15.71
C PHE A 386 -22.25 6.27 -15.82
N ARG A 387 -23.27 6.17 -16.68
CA ARG A 387 -24.34 7.16 -16.68
C ARG A 387 -25.15 7.00 -15.39
N LYS A 388 -25.52 8.11 -14.77
CA LYS A 388 -26.28 8.10 -13.52
C LYS A 388 -27.56 7.26 -13.63
N ARG A 389 -28.26 7.36 -14.76
CA ARG A 389 -29.46 6.57 -15.06
C ARG A 389 -29.23 5.06 -15.08
N SER A 390 -28.08 4.58 -15.54
CA SER A 390 -27.83 3.13 -15.59
C SER A 390 -27.56 2.54 -14.21
N MET A 391 -27.31 3.37 -13.20
CA MET A 391 -27.06 2.97 -11.82
C MET A 391 -28.11 3.52 -10.85
N ALA A 392 -29.26 3.93 -11.38
CA ALA A 392 -30.40 4.25 -10.54
C ALA A 392 -30.69 3.06 -9.60
N TRP A 393 -30.93 3.36 -8.33
CA TRP A 393 -31.25 2.33 -7.36
C TRP A 393 -32.53 1.60 -7.80
N ALA A 394 -32.49 0.28 -7.77
CA ALA A 394 -33.62 -0.59 -8.03
C ALA A 394 -33.73 -1.60 -6.87
N ALA A 395 -34.96 -1.91 -6.47
CA ALA A 395 -35.26 -2.87 -5.42
C ALA A 395 -35.08 -4.31 -5.92
N GLU A 396 -33.83 -4.70 -6.18
CA GLU A 396 -33.46 -6.04 -6.63
C GLU A 396 -33.10 -6.94 -5.44
N LYS A 397 -33.53 -8.21 -5.46
CA LYS A 397 -33.19 -9.19 -4.42
C LYS A 397 -31.67 -9.36 -4.34
N GLY A 398 -31.09 -9.02 -3.19
CA GLY A 398 -29.64 -9.09 -2.97
C GLY A 398 -28.85 -7.88 -3.47
N GLY A 399 -29.52 -6.88 -4.04
CA GLY A 399 -28.92 -5.66 -4.58
C GLY A 399 -28.18 -5.87 -5.90
N LYS A 400 -27.86 -4.75 -6.56
CA LYS A 400 -27.22 -4.77 -7.87
C LYS A 400 -25.79 -5.32 -7.80
N LYS A 401 -25.50 -6.30 -8.65
CA LYS A 401 -24.18 -6.93 -8.78
C LYS A 401 -23.60 -6.69 -10.18
N THR A 402 -22.28 -6.80 -10.27
CA THR A 402 -21.54 -6.66 -11.53
C THR A 402 -20.35 -7.61 -11.53
N VAL A 403 -19.79 -7.88 -12.70
CA VAL A 403 -18.59 -8.72 -12.84
C VAL A 403 -17.36 -7.82 -12.95
N VAL A 404 -16.34 -8.14 -12.16
CA VAL A 404 -15.07 -7.40 -12.15
C VAL A 404 -13.89 -8.35 -12.31
N SER A 405 -12.81 -7.83 -12.87
CA SER A 405 -11.50 -8.46 -12.91
C SER A 405 -10.55 -7.66 -12.01
N PRO A 406 -10.12 -8.21 -10.85
CA PRO A 406 -9.17 -7.56 -9.98
C PRO A 406 -7.76 -7.61 -10.61
N LYS A 407 -7.00 -6.51 -10.55
CA LYS A 407 -5.67 -6.40 -11.18
C LYS A 407 -4.54 -6.55 -10.17
N TYR A 408 -4.50 -5.67 -9.18
CA TYR A 408 -3.47 -5.62 -8.15
C TYR A 408 -3.99 -4.82 -6.96
N VAL A 409 -3.21 -4.85 -5.88
CA VAL A 409 -3.53 -4.18 -4.62
C VAL A 409 -2.36 -3.32 -4.20
N THR A 410 -2.68 -2.14 -3.67
CA THR A 410 -1.72 -1.25 -3.03
C THR A 410 -2.12 -1.00 -1.58
N LEU A 411 -1.14 -0.69 -0.74
CA LEU A 411 -1.37 -0.35 0.66
C LEU A 411 -1.23 1.16 0.86
N LYS A 412 -2.14 1.77 1.61
CA LYS A 412 -2.04 3.17 2.05
C LYS A 412 -1.26 3.31 3.37
N GLU A 413 -0.89 4.54 3.70
CA GLU A 413 -0.18 4.91 4.93
C GLU A 413 -0.86 4.36 6.21
N ASP A 414 -2.18 4.43 6.25
CA ASP A 414 -3.06 4.08 7.37
C ASP A 414 -3.32 2.56 7.49
N GLY A 415 -2.69 1.76 6.63
CA GLY A 415 -2.89 0.32 6.56
C GLY A 415 -4.20 -0.06 5.88
N ARG A 416 -4.87 0.85 5.17
CA ARG A 416 -6.01 0.50 4.30
C ARG A 416 -5.53 -0.08 2.99
N VAL A 417 -6.23 -1.11 2.56
CA VAL A 417 -5.95 -1.84 1.33
C VAL A 417 -6.75 -1.20 0.19
N GLN A 418 -6.07 -0.75 -0.85
CA GLN A 418 -6.69 -0.21 -2.05
C GLN A 418 -6.63 -1.27 -3.17
N LEU A 419 -7.77 -1.88 -3.45
CA LEU A 419 -7.94 -2.83 -4.55
C LEU A 419 -8.25 -2.09 -5.85
N THR A 420 -7.45 -2.35 -6.89
CA THR A 420 -7.71 -1.88 -8.25
C THR A 420 -8.35 -3.01 -9.06
N ALA A 421 -9.54 -2.74 -9.60
CA ALA A 421 -10.30 -3.69 -10.41
C ALA A 421 -10.92 -3.00 -11.62
N THR A 422 -11.19 -3.78 -12.66
CA THR A 422 -11.87 -3.36 -13.88
C THR A 422 -13.20 -4.06 -14.05
N VAL A 423 -14.22 -3.32 -14.49
CA VAL A 423 -15.51 -3.93 -14.81
C VAL A 423 -15.39 -4.71 -16.11
N MET A 424 -15.95 -5.92 -16.13
CA MET A 424 -16.03 -6.74 -17.33
C MET A 424 -17.43 -6.60 -17.93
N ASP A 425 -17.56 -5.81 -19.00
CA ASP A 425 -18.86 -5.60 -19.63
C ASP A 425 -19.33 -6.79 -20.44
N ASP A 426 -18.42 -7.61 -20.94
CA ASP A 426 -18.74 -8.80 -21.73
C ASP A 426 -19.19 -9.98 -20.87
N TRP A 427 -19.31 -9.78 -19.56
CA TRP A 427 -19.68 -10.80 -18.58
C TRP A 427 -20.95 -10.41 -17.84
N VAL A 428 -21.78 -11.40 -17.54
CA VAL A 428 -23.03 -11.25 -16.78
C VAL A 428 -23.01 -12.26 -15.64
N LEU A 429 -23.77 -11.97 -14.58
CA LEU A 429 -23.97 -12.91 -13.47
C LEU A 429 -25.21 -13.73 -13.75
N GLU A 430 -25.03 -15.04 -13.93
CA GLU A 430 -26.12 -16.03 -13.94
C GLU A 430 -25.99 -16.88 -12.68
N ASN A 431 -27.02 -16.91 -11.84
CA ASN A 431 -27.01 -17.63 -10.56
C ASN A 431 -25.83 -17.28 -9.63
N ASP A 432 -25.43 -16.00 -9.59
CA ASP A 432 -24.25 -15.50 -8.86
C ASP A 432 -22.88 -15.99 -9.37
N GLU A 433 -22.85 -16.69 -10.51
CA GLU A 433 -21.62 -17.08 -11.19
C GLU A 433 -21.35 -16.16 -12.40
N PRO A 434 -20.10 -15.71 -12.59
CA PRO A 434 -19.73 -14.90 -13.74
C PRO A 434 -19.65 -15.80 -14.98
N VAL A 435 -20.48 -15.49 -15.98
CA VAL A 435 -20.54 -16.19 -17.27
C VAL A 435 -20.31 -15.17 -18.40
N PRO A 436 -19.53 -15.50 -19.44
CA PRO A 436 -19.39 -14.62 -20.59
C PRO A 436 -20.74 -14.49 -21.31
N LYS A 437 -21.08 -13.28 -21.78
CA LYS A 437 -22.36 -12.99 -22.44
C LYS A 437 -22.66 -13.91 -23.62
N SER A 438 -21.63 -14.35 -24.36
CA SER A 438 -21.77 -15.30 -25.48
C SER A 438 -22.31 -16.67 -25.06
N GLU A 439 -22.05 -17.08 -23.82
CA GLU A 439 -22.47 -18.39 -23.29
C GLU A 439 -23.72 -18.30 -22.42
N SER A 440 -24.04 -17.09 -21.95
CA SER A 440 -25.21 -16.85 -21.09
C SER A 440 -26.51 -17.36 -21.73
N GLU A 441 -27.26 -18.17 -21.00
CA GLU A 441 -28.52 -18.74 -21.48
C GLU A 441 -29.56 -17.64 -21.76
N SER A 442 -29.47 -16.56 -20.99
CA SER A 442 -30.27 -15.34 -21.14
C SER A 442 -29.98 -14.60 -22.46
N ALA A 443 -28.74 -14.60 -22.96
CA ALA A 443 -28.44 -14.02 -24.28
C ALA A 443 -28.81 -14.97 -25.44
N ARG A 444 -28.81 -16.28 -25.21
CA ARG A 444 -29.23 -17.29 -26.21
C ARG A 444 -30.75 -17.36 -26.39
N ARG A 445 -31.52 -16.89 -25.41
CA ARG A 445 -32.96 -16.66 -25.53
C ARG A 445 -33.17 -15.18 -25.81
N PRO A 446 -33.15 -14.71 -27.08
CA PRO A 446 -33.72 -13.40 -27.37
C PRO A 446 -35.16 -13.47 -26.87
N ASP A 447 -35.56 -12.54 -26.01
CA ASP A 447 -36.88 -12.48 -25.37
C ASP A 447 -37.98 -13.03 -26.29
N ILE A 448 -38.34 -14.30 -26.09
CA ILE A 448 -39.64 -14.78 -26.54
C ILE A 448 -40.58 -14.09 -25.56
N LEU A 449 -41.03 -12.91 -25.96
CA LEU A 449 -42.17 -12.25 -25.33
C LEU A 449 -43.21 -13.34 -25.07
N PRO A 450 -43.67 -13.56 -23.83
CA PRO A 450 -44.79 -14.45 -23.61
C PRO A 450 -45.93 -13.91 -24.48
N ALA A 451 -46.45 -14.74 -25.39
CA ALA A 451 -47.53 -14.41 -26.31
C ALA A 451 -48.89 -14.21 -25.60
N ALA A 452 -48.89 -13.62 -24.41
CA ALA A 452 -50.05 -13.42 -23.56
C ALA A 452 -49.92 -12.13 -22.74
N ALA A 453 -49.74 -10.99 -23.42
CA ALA A 453 -50.16 -9.67 -22.92
C ALA A 453 -50.11 -8.65 -24.07
N VAL A 454 -50.89 -8.89 -25.13
CA VAL A 454 -51.34 -7.78 -25.99
C VAL A 454 -52.28 -6.95 -25.14
N ASN A 455 -51.72 -5.96 -24.45
CA ASN A 455 -52.50 -4.90 -23.83
C ASN A 455 -53.28 -4.17 -24.92
N ARG A 456 -54.55 -4.55 -25.07
CA ARG A 456 -55.61 -3.66 -25.56
C ARG A 456 -55.79 -2.56 -24.51
N SER A 457 -54.96 -1.52 -24.56
CA SER A 457 -55.23 -0.26 -23.87
C SER A 457 -55.36 0.85 -24.90
N SER A 458 -56.63 1.15 -25.22
CA SER A 458 -57.14 2.50 -25.53
C SER A 458 -56.18 3.46 -26.25
N ARG A 459 -56.10 3.35 -27.58
CA ARG A 459 -55.91 4.56 -28.39
C ARG A 459 -57.17 5.41 -28.22
N MET A 460 -57.06 6.52 -27.49
CA MET A 460 -58.00 7.62 -27.59
C MET A 460 -58.12 8.02 -29.07
N PRO A 461 -59.33 8.07 -29.67
CA PRO A 461 -59.48 8.67 -30.98
C PRO A 461 -59.27 10.19 -30.86
N GLN A 462 -58.37 10.74 -31.67
CA GLN A 462 -58.24 12.19 -31.80
C GLN A 462 -59.56 12.78 -32.29
N GLN A 463 -60.14 13.68 -31.51
CA GLN A 463 -61.33 14.44 -31.91
C GLN A 463 -60.95 15.40 -33.04
N ASP A 464 -61.55 15.17 -34.21
CA ASP A 464 -61.52 16.06 -35.35
C ASP A 464 -62.06 17.45 -34.97
N ARG A 465 -61.15 18.43 -34.90
CA ARG A 465 -61.50 19.85 -34.88
C ARG A 465 -62.06 20.24 -36.25
N ARG A 466 -63.36 20.06 -36.49
CA ARG A 466 -64.17 20.82 -37.46
C ARG A 466 -65.62 20.31 -37.52
N ARG A 467 -66.47 20.76 -36.60
CA ARG A 467 -67.91 20.99 -36.89
C ARG A 467 -68.39 22.21 -36.12
N ARG A 468 -68.61 23.30 -36.84
CA ARG A 468 -69.40 24.46 -36.39
C ARG A 468 -70.82 23.96 -36.14
N VAL A 469 -71.33 24.13 -34.92
CA VAL A 469 -72.76 24.06 -34.65
C VAL A 469 -73.24 25.51 -34.53
N VAL A 470 -74.16 25.86 -35.43
CA VAL A 470 -74.91 27.11 -35.42
C VAL A 470 -75.87 27.04 -34.23
N ILE A 471 -75.78 28.01 -33.31
CA ILE A 471 -76.72 28.15 -32.21
C ILE A 471 -77.81 29.09 -32.68
N ASP A 472 -79.02 28.55 -32.84
CA ASP A 472 -80.22 29.33 -33.10
C ASP A 472 -80.71 29.92 -31.76
N GLN A 473 -80.70 31.24 -31.64
CA GLN A 473 -81.17 31.96 -30.46
C GLN A 473 -82.65 32.25 -30.61
N SER A 474 -83.50 31.40 -30.04
CA SER A 474 -84.84 31.82 -29.64
C SER A 474 -85.38 30.89 -28.55
N ILE A 475 -86.20 31.48 -27.66
CA ILE A 475 -87.07 30.81 -26.67
C ILE A 475 -86.39 30.57 -25.30
N VAL A 476 -86.38 31.58 -24.41
CA VAL A 476 -87.39 31.85 -23.36
C VAL A 476 -86.86 32.94 -22.43
N ASN A 477 -87.41 34.15 -22.56
CA ASN A 477 -87.65 35.05 -21.43
C ASN A 477 -89.13 34.92 -21.09
N HIS A 478 -89.49 34.48 -19.88
CA HIS A 478 -90.32 35.28 -18.96
C HIS A 478 -90.67 34.49 -17.69
N GLN A 479 -90.58 35.24 -16.60
CA GLN A 479 -90.93 34.92 -15.22
C GLN A 479 -92.42 34.60 -15.04
N ALA A 480 -92.72 33.71 -14.10
CA ALA A 480 -93.61 33.96 -12.96
C ALA A 480 -93.27 32.97 -11.84
#